data_AF-A0A971FFW2-F1
#
_entry.id   AF-A0A971FFW2-F1
#
_cell.length_a   1.000
_cell.length_b   1.000
_cell.length_c   1.000
_cell.angle_alpha   90.00
_cell.angle_beta   90.00
_cell.angle_gamma   90.00
#
_symmetry.space_group_name_H-M   'P 1'
#
loop_
_entity.id
_entity.type
_entity.pdbx_description
1 polymer ?
#
loop_
_entity_poly.entity_id
_entity_poly.type
_entity_poly.pdbx_seq_one_letter_code
_entity_poly.pdbx_strand_id
1 'polypeptide(L)'
;MLIIIGRTLNMLKSQIEAQGAAFEETGGFSERLTTRRLEAREKNREASPACPQCGKPMRRRKSAKGEFWGCTAFPDCKGIRPLEQSRH
;
A
#
# COMPACT_ATOMS: atom_id res chain seq x y z
N MET A 1 0.12 40.84 34.98
CA MET A 1 -0.59 40.57 33.71
C MET A 1 0.38 40.24 32.57
N LEU A 2 1.31 41.12 32.20
CA LEU A 2 2.24 40.91 31.07
C LEU A 2 3.15 39.67 31.21
N ILE A 3 3.64 39.37 32.42
CA ILE A 3 4.52 38.20 32.68
C ILE A 3 3.79 36.88 32.39
N ILE A 4 2.50 36.79 32.74
CA ILE A 4 1.68 35.60 32.53
C ILE A 4 1.44 35.40 31.03
N ILE A 5 1.13 36.49 30.31
CA ILE A 5 0.97 36.47 28.85
C ILE A 5 2.27 36.02 28.17
N GLY A 6 3.43 36.54 28.58
CA GLY A 6 4.72 36.11 28.04
C GLY A 6 4.99 34.63 28.28
N ARG A 7 4.64 34.10 29.46
CA ARG A 7 4.77 32.68 29.77
C ARG A 7 3.85 31.79 28.94
N THR A 8 2.60 32.19 28.74
CA THR A 8 1.65 31.41 27.93
C THR A 8 2.05 31.43 26.46
N LEU A 9 2.52 32.56 25.93
CA LEU A 9 3.04 32.64 24.55
C LEU A 9 4.25 31.73 24.33
N ASN A 10 5.20 31.69 25.27
CA ASN A 10 6.35 30.79 25.20
C ASN A 10 5.95 29.32 25.29
N MET A 11 4.98 29.00 26.16
CA MET A 11 4.46 27.63 26.29
C MET A 11 3.77 27.18 25.00
N LEU A 12 2.91 28.02 24.41
CA LEU A 12 2.24 27.73 23.15
C LEU A 12 3.24 27.57 21.99
N LYS A 13 4.27 28.42 21.93
CA LYS A 13 5.34 28.29 20.93
C LYS A 13 6.06 26.95 21.04
N SER A 14 6.47 26.57 22.25
CA SER A 14 7.13 25.29 22.50
C SER A 14 6.23 24.09 22.14
N GLN A 15 4.92 24.19 22.39
CA GLN A 15 3.96 23.16 21.98
C GLN A 15 3.86 23.04 20.45
N ILE A 16 3.81 24.15 19.72
CA ILE A 16 3.74 24.15 18.25
C ILE A 16 5.02 23.53 17.66
N GLU A 17 6.19 23.93 18.16
CA GLU A 17 7.48 23.37 17.72
C GLU A 17 7.56 21.86 17.98
N ALA A 18 7.13 21.40 19.15
CA ALA A 18 7.11 19.98 19.50
C ALA A 18 6.12 19.18 18.62
N GLN A 19 4.94 19.74 18.33
CA GLN A 19 3.97 19.13 17.43
C GLN A 19 4.49 19.05 15.99
N GLY A 20 5.20 20.08 15.52
CA GLY A 20 5.86 20.09 14.22
C GLY A 20 6.95 19.03 14.11
N ALA A 21 7.84 18.93 15.10
CA ALA A 21 8.90 17.93 15.12
C ALA A 21 8.35 16.50 15.10
N ALA A 22 7.32 16.20 15.89
CA ALA A 22 6.66 14.90 15.88
C ALA A 22 5.99 14.59 14.53
N PHE A 23 5.46 15.60 13.85
CA PHE A 23 4.88 15.46 12.52
C PHE A 23 5.94 15.15 11.45
N GLU A 24 7.10 15.81 11.49
CA GLU A 24 8.23 15.54 10.59
C GLU A 24 8.80 14.13 10.79
N GLU A 25 8.90 13.66 12.04
CA GLU A 25 9.44 12.32 12.34
C GLU A 25 8.46 11.19 11.97
N THR A 26 7.17 11.34 12.34
CA THR A 26 6.19 10.25 12.21
C THR A 26 5.35 10.29 10.93
N GLY A 27 5.44 11.39 10.18
CA GLY A 27 4.66 11.64 8.99
C GLY A 27 3.19 11.94 9.25
N GLY A 28 2.56 12.57 8.28
CA GLY A 28 1.14 12.91 8.33
C GLY A 28 0.23 11.67 8.41
N PHE A 29 -1.02 11.88 8.83
CA PHE A 29 -2.02 10.81 8.81
C PHE A 29 -2.19 10.19 7.40
N SER A 30 -2.19 11.04 6.36
CA SER A 30 -2.28 10.62 4.97
C SER A 30 -1.12 9.75 4.52
N GLU A 31 0.11 10.09 4.92
CA GLU A 31 1.33 9.32 4.61
C GLU A 31 1.29 7.95 5.30
N ARG A 32 0.87 7.91 6.56
CA ARG A 32 0.67 6.64 7.29
C ARG A 32 -0.43 5.77 6.69
N LEU A 33 -1.43 6.35 6.05
CA LEU A 33 -2.43 5.59 5.30
C LEU A 33 -1.90 5.08 3.96
N THR A 34 -1.05 5.84 3.27
CA THR A 34 -0.45 5.37 2.01
C THR A 34 0.52 4.22 2.24
N THR A 35 1.36 4.27 3.29
CA THR A 35 2.24 3.16 3.66
C THR A 35 1.45 1.90 3.96
N ARG A 36 0.42 1.97 4.82
CA ARG A 36 -0.48 0.83 5.11
C ARG A 36 -1.15 0.24 3.86
N ARG A 37 -1.57 1.09 2.91
CA ARG A 37 -2.16 0.63 1.64
C ARG A 37 -1.14 -0.11 0.77
N LEU A 38 0.11 0.35 0.74
CA LEU A 38 1.18 -0.31 -0.01
C LEU A 38 1.55 -1.64 0.64
N GLU A 39 1.73 -1.67 1.96
CA GLU A 39 1.99 -2.90 2.74
C GLU A 39 0.89 -3.94 2.52
N ALA A 40 -0.39 -3.54 2.53
CA ALA A 40 -1.51 -4.45 2.27
C ALA A 40 -1.49 -5.02 0.84
N ARG A 41 -1.07 -4.21 -0.16
CA ARG A 41 -0.92 -4.66 -1.55
C ARG A 41 0.27 -5.62 -1.71
N GLU A 42 1.36 -5.37 -0.98
CA GLU A 42 2.55 -6.23 -1.00
C GLU A 42 2.29 -7.57 -0.32
N LYS A 43 1.61 -7.58 0.84
CA LYS A 43 1.18 -8.83 1.49
C LYS A 43 0.28 -9.68 0.60
N ASN A 44 -0.54 -9.05 -0.24
CA ASN A 44 -1.41 -9.75 -1.21
C ASN A 44 -0.71 -10.03 -2.55
N ARG A 45 0.59 -9.76 -2.68
CA ARG A 45 1.36 -10.05 -3.88
C ARG A 45 1.83 -11.50 -3.83
N GLU A 46 0.95 -12.41 -4.25
CA GLU A 46 1.31 -13.81 -4.50
C GLU A 46 2.37 -13.91 -5.61
N ALA A 47 3.26 -14.92 -5.51
CA ALA A 47 4.28 -15.17 -6.52
C ALA A 47 3.62 -15.42 -7.87
N SER A 48 3.97 -14.58 -8.86
CA SER A 48 3.46 -14.69 -10.23
C SER A 48 4.03 -15.94 -10.90
N PRO A 49 3.21 -16.94 -11.27
CA PRO A 49 3.69 -18.11 -11.98
C PRO A 49 4.07 -17.75 -13.42
N ALA A 50 4.98 -18.53 -14.00
CA ALA A 50 5.30 -18.44 -15.42
C ALA A 50 4.16 -18.96 -16.30
N CYS A 51 3.94 -18.31 -17.44
CA CYS A 51 2.94 -18.70 -18.43
C CYS A 51 3.35 -20.01 -19.12
N PRO A 52 2.44 -21.01 -19.25
CA PRO A 52 2.77 -22.28 -19.87
C PRO A 52 2.95 -22.18 -21.39
N GLN A 53 2.49 -21.10 -22.02
CA GLN A 53 2.58 -20.92 -23.48
C GLN A 53 3.80 -20.10 -23.92
N CYS A 54 4.25 -19.13 -23.13
CA CYS A 54 5.33 -18.22 -23.52
C CYS A 54 6.37 -17.95 -22.42
N GLY A 55 6.24 -18.55 -21.24
CA GLY A 55 7.18 -18.37 -20.12
C GLY A 55 7.13 -17.00 -19.41
N LYS A 56 6.45 -15.99 -19.97
CA LYS A 56 6.30 -14.66 -19.35
C LYS A 56 5.53 -14.72 -18.02
N PRO A 57 5.75 -13.77 -17.08
CA PRO A 57 5.02 -13.74 -15.82
C PRO A 57 3.51 -13.58 -16.05
N MET A 58 2.71 -14.16 -15.16
CA MET A 58 1.25 -14.07 -15.20
C MET A 58 0.71 -13.12 -14.12
N ARG A 59 -0.37 -12.39 -14.41
CA ARG A 59 -1.04 -11.51 -13.42
C ARG A 59 -2.37 -12.12 -13.01
N ARG A 60 -2.73 -11.99 -11.74
CA ARG A 60 -4.05 -12.34 -11.22
C ARG A 60 -5.12 -11.43 -11.82
N ARG A 61 -6.15 -12.02 -12.42
CA ARG A 61 -7.31 -11.32 -12.99
C ARG A 61 -8.58 -11.92 -12.42
N LYS A 62 -9.62 -11.11 -12.27
CA LYS A 62 -10.92 -11.54 -11.76
C LYS A 62 -11.92 -11.70 -12.90
N SER A 63 -12.63 -12.82 -12.93
CA SER A 63 -13.76 -13.11 -13.80
C SER A 63 -15.02 -13.39 -12.96
N ALA A 64 -16.18 -13.46 -13.59
CA ALA A 64 -17.44 -13.88 -12.96
C ALA A 64 -17.32 -15.27 -12.29
N LYS A 65 -16.49 -16.15 -12.83
CA LYS A 65 -16.26 -17.52 -12.32
C LYS A 65 -15.21 -17.62 -11.21
N GLY A 66 -14.56 -16.50 -10.84
CA GLY A 66 -13.46 -16.48 -9.88
C GLY A 66 -12.21 -15.79 -10.42
N GLU A 67 -11.15 -15.79 -9.61
CA GLU A 67 -9.84 -15.27 -10.03
C GLU A 67 -9.06 -16.33 -10.82
N PHE A 68 -8.18 -15.88 -11.72
CA PHE A 68 -7.28 -16.75 -12.49
C PHE A 68 -5.97 -16.04 -12.81
N TRP A 69 -4.93 -16.80 -13.15
CA TRP A 69 -3.69 -16.26 -13.69
C TRP A 69 -3.84 -16.04 -15.19
N GLY A 70 -3.69 -14.80 -15.66
CA GLY A 70 -3.67 -14.44 -17.07
C GLY A 70 -2.28 -13.98 -17.51
N CYS A 71 -1.84 -14.36 -18.71
CA CYS A 71 -0.56 -13.91 -19.25
C CYS A 71 -0.46 -12.37 -19.31
N THR A 72 0.70 -11.83 -18.97
CA THR A 72 0.98 -10.39 -19.09
C THR A 72 1.11 -9.92 -20.53
N ALA A 73 1.40 -10.84 -21.48
CA ALA A 73 1.51 -10.54 -22.91
C ALA A 73 0.20 -10.71 -23.70
N PHE A 74 -0.97 -10.71 -23.03
CA PHE A 74 -2.24 -10.63 -23.75
C PHE A 74 -2.34 -9.27 -24.48
N PRO A 75 -2.80 -9.19 -25.75
CA PRO A 75 -3.51 -10.22 -26.53
C PRO A 75 -2.63 -11.24 -27.28
N ASP A 76 -1.33 -11.00 -27.41
CA ASP A 76 -0.39 -11.85 -28.18
C ASP A 76 -0.27 -13.26 -27.61
N CYS A 77 -0.43 -13.41 -26.30
CA CYS A 77 -0.49 -14.70 -25.62
C CYS A 77 -1.76 -14.81 -24.77
N LYS A 78 -2.60 -15.81 -25.05
CA LYS A 78 -3.87 -16.09 -24.37
C LYS A 78 -3.75 -17.12 -23.24
N GLY A 79 -2.53 -17.36 -22.75
CA GLY A 79 -2.27 -18.36 -21.73
C GLY A 79 -2.97 -18.01 -20.42
N ILE A 80 -3.71 -18.99 -19.89
CA ILE A 80 -4.42 -18.90 -18.61
C ILE A 80 -4.02 -20.08 -17.72
N ARG A 81 -4.02 -19.86 -16.40
CA ARG A 81 -3.94 -20.94 -15.40
C ARG A 81 -4.98 -20.69 -14.32
N PRO A 82 -5.63 -21.74 -13.79
CA PRO A 82 -6.44 -21.59 -12.59
C PRO A 82 -5.55 -21.13 -11.43
N LEU A 83 -6.09 -20.30 -10.53
CA LEU A 83 -5.54 -20.23 -9.18
C LEU A 83 -5.96 -21.52 -8.50
N GLU A 84 -5.00 -22.33 -8.06
CA GLU A 84 -5.27 -23.47 -7.20
C GLU A 84 -5.90 -22.90 -5.92
N GLN A 85 -7.23 -22.88 -5.88
CA GLN A 85 -7.98 -22.39 -4.75
C GLN A 85 -7.75 -23.43 -3.66
N SER A 86 -6.98 -23.10 -2.64
CA SER A 86 -6.89 -23.91 -1.43
C SER A 86 -8.30 -24.11 -0.90
N ARG A 87 -8.91 -25.23 -1.28
CA ARG A 87 -10.22 -25.67 -0.83
C ARG A 87 -10.02 -26.05 0.64
N HIS A 88 -10.49 -25.20 1.54
CA HIS A 88 -10.73 -25.53 2.94
C HIS A 88 -12.23 -25.46 3.17
#